data_AF-A0A521ZNQ7-F1
#
_entry.id   AF-A0A521ZNQ7-F1
#
_cell.length_a   1.000
_cell.length_b   1.000
_cell.length_c   1.000
_cell.angle_alpha   90.00
_cell.angle_beta   90.00
_cell.angle_gamma   90.00
#
_symmetry.space_group_name_H-M   'P 1'
#
loop_
_entity.id
_entity.type
_entity.pdbx_description
1 polymer ?
#
loop_
_entity_poly.entity_id
_entity_poly.type
_entity_poly.pdbx_seq_one_letter_code
_entity_poly.pdbx_strand_id
1 'polypeptide(L)'
;METVLTTPSAGLDMPPAPLNFSAAAAAKVSELIAEEGNPQLKLRLYVTGGGCSGFQYGFAFDDQLNDDDTRIDRDGVTMVIDA
;
A
#
# COMPACT_ATOMS: atom_id res chain seq x y z
N MET A 1 -12.28 -38.29 19.29
CA MET A 1 -11.59 -37.85 18.06
C MET A 1 -11.93 -36.38 17.89
N GLU A 2 -11.21 -35.50 18.56
CA GLU A 2 -11.48 -34.06 18.54
C GLU A 2 -10.55 -33.41 17.52
N THR A 3 -11.14 -32.86 16.48
CA THR A 3 -10.45 -32.20 15.38
C THR A 3 -9.90 -30.87 15.87
N VAL A 4 -8.57 -30.78 15.97
CA VAL A 4 -7.86 -29.51 16.21
C VAL A 4 -8.03 -28.63 14.97
N LEU A 5 -8.77 -27.54 15.11
CA LEU A 5 -8.79 -26.45 14.15
C LEU A 5 -7.46 -25.69 14.28
N THR A 6 -6.52 -25.98 13.38
CA THR A 6 -5.31 -25.18 13.20
C THR A 6 -5.71 -23.81 12.65
N THR A 7 -5.70 -22.79 13.52
CA THR A 7 -5.63 -21.40 13.10
C THR A 7 -4.32 -21.18 12.33
N PRO A 8 -4.31 -20.54 11.15
CA PRO A 8 -3.05 -20.16 10.53
C PRO A 8 -2.34 -19.15 11.44
N SER A 9 -1.21 -19.58 12.00
CA SER A 9 -0.25 -18.72 12.68
C SER A 9 0.30 -17.75 11.65
N ALA A 10 -0.20 -16.52 11.63
CA ALA A 10 0.51 -15.42 11.00
C ALA A 10 1.83 -15.26 11.78
N GLY A 11 2.91 -15.79 11.19
CA GLY A 11 4.20 -15.93 11.83
C GLY A 11 4.70 -14.62 12.43
N LEU A 12 5.06 -14.68 13.72
CA LEU A 12 5.67 -13.59 14.49
C LEU A 12 7.17 -13.45 14.22
N ASP A 13 7.69 -14.12 13.19
CA ASP A 13 9.14 -14.25 12.93
C ASP A 13 9.58 -13.61 11.60
N MET A 14 8.67 -12.95 10.87
CA MET A 14 9.06 -12.12 9.72
C MET A 14 9.43 -10.72 10.25
N PRO A 15 10.63 -10.20 9.98
CA PRO A 15 10.90 -8.80 10.27
C PRO A 15 9.78 -7.97 9.62
N PRO A 16 9.21 -6.98 10.33
CA PRO A 16 8.10 -6.21 9.80
C PRO A 16 8.52 -5.67 8.44
N ALA A 17 7.67 -5.91 7.43
CA ALA A 17 7.88 -5.32 6.12
C ALA A 17 8.08 -3.81 6.31
N PRO A 18 9.05 -3.20 5.59
CA PRO A 18 9.39 -1.78 5.76
C PRO A 18 8.18 -0.87 5.55
N LEU A 19 7.16 -1.37 4.84
CA LEU A 19 5.85 -0.74 4.74
C LEU A 19 4.73 -1.79 4.81
N ASN A 20 3.69 -1.52 5.61
CA ASN A 20 2.49 -2.33 5.68
C ASN A 20 1.32 -1.62 4.97
N PHE A 21 0.93 -2.13 3.80
CA PHE A 21 -0.30 -1.70 3.15
C PHE A 21 -1.47 -2.53 3.69
N SER A 22 -2.30 -1.93 4.55
CA SER A 22 -3.36 -2.64 5.26
C SER A 22 -4.57 -2.96 4.36
N ALA A 23 -5.36 -3.96 4.75
CA ALA A 23 -6.60 -4.32 4.03
C ALA A 23 -7.58 -3.14 3.98
N ALA A 24 -7.72 -2.39 5.08
CA ALA A 24 -8.61 -1.24 5.14
C ALA A 24 -8.14 -0.10 4.21
N ALA A 25 -6.83 0.12 4.09
CA ALA A 25 -6.28 1.10 3.15
C ALA A 25 -6.53 0.66 1.70
N ALA A 26 -6.29 -0.60 1.36
CA ALA A 26 -6.55 -1.13 0.02
C ALA A 26 -8.04 -1.01 -0.37
N ALA A 27 -8.95 -1.35 0.55
CA ALA A 27 -10.39 -1.16 0.34
C ALA A 27 -10.74 0.31 0.08
N LYS A 28 -10.20 1.24 0.89
CA LYS A 28 -10.49 2.66 0.71
C LYS A 28 -9.96 3.22 -0.60
N VAL A 29 -8.76 2.80 -1.00
CA VAL A 29 -8.18 3.19 -2.29
C VAL A 29 -9.01 2.66 -3.45
N SER A 30 -9.47 1.41 -3.38
CA SER A 30 -10.35 0.83 -4.39
C SER A 30 -11.65 1.62 -4.56
N GLU A 31 -12.24 2.09 -3.46
CA GLU A 31 -13.43 2.96 -3.52
C GLU A 31 -13.13 4.26 -4.25
N LEU A 32 -12.04 4.94 -3.89
CA LEU A 32 -11.65 6.23 -4.49
C LEU A 32 -11.34 6.10 -5.99
N ILE A 33 -10.68 5.01 -6.41
CA ILE A 33 -10.44 4.71 -7.82
C ILE A 33 -11.76 4.51 -8.58
N ALA A 34 -12.72 3.81 -7.97
CA ALA A 34 -14.04 3.60 -8.55
C ALA A 34 -14.84 4.92 -8.66
N GLU A 35 -14.72 5.82 -7.68
CA GLU A 35 -15.33 7.16 -7.68
C GLU A 35 -14.75 8.06 -8.79
N GLU A 36 -13.44 7.99 -9.05
CA GLU A 36 -12.80 8.67 -10.19
C GLU A 36 -13.15 8.04 -11.55
N GLY A 37 -13.62 6.78 -11.56
CA GLY A 37 -13.97 6.07 -12.78
C GLY A 37 -12.78 5.69 -13.66
N ASN A 38 -11.56 5.72 -13.12
CA ASN A 38 -10.33 5.41 -13.85
C ASN A 38 -9.56 4.25 -13.20
N PRO A 39 -9.71 3.00 -13.69
CA PRO A 39 -9.05 1.83 -13.10
C PRO A 39 -7.53 1.79 -13.32
N GLN A 40 -6.95 2.73 -14.07
CA GLN A 40 -5.51 2.80 -14.31
C GLN A 40 -4.76 3.53 -13.18
N LEU A 41 -5.50 4.24 -12.32
CA LEU A 41 -4.95 4.97 -11.18
C LEU A 41 -4.33 4.02 -10.15
N LYS A 42 -3.20 4.44 -9.61
CA LYS A 42 -2.44 3.78 -8.55
C LYS A 42 -2.27 4.77 -7.42
N LEU A 43 -2.25 4.28 -6.19
CA LEU A 43 -1.91 5.13 -5.06
C LEU A 43 -0.39 5.33 -5.06
N ARG A 44 0.09 6.55 -5.14
CA ARG A 44 1.51 6.91 -5.00
C ARG A 44 1.77 7.44 -3.60
N LEU A 45 2.71 6.82 -2.88
CA LEU A 45 3.32 7.39 -1.68
C LEU A 45 4.58 8.15 -2.11
N TYR A 46 4.65 9.43 -1.75
CA TYR A 46 5.82 10.26 -2.02
C TYR A 46 6.32 10.92 -0.74
N VAL A 47 7.61 11.20 -0.69
CA VAL A 47 8.27 11.89 0.42
C VAL A 47 8.57 13.32 -0.01
N THR A 48 8.15 14.28 0.80
CA THR A 48 8.47 15.70 0.61
C THR A 48 9.36 16.20 1.74
N GLY A 49 10.33 17.06 1.40
CA GLY A 49 11.15 17.73 2.40
C GLY A 49 10.34 18.74 3.20
N GLY A 50 10.42 18.68 4.53
CA GLY A 50 9.75 19.59 5.48
C GLY A 50 10.66 20.65 6.09
N GLY A 51 11.87 20.85 5.56
CA GLY A 51 12.86 21.79 6.11
C GLY A 51 13.51 21.28 7.40
N CYS A 52 13.72 22.15 8.39
CA CYS A 52 14.36 21.77 9.68
C CYS A 52 13.56 20.73 10.48
N SER A 53 12.30 20.48 10.12
CA SER A 53 11.38 19.58 10.80
C SER A 53 11.43 18.14 10.28
N GLY A 54 12.20 17.85 9.23
CA GLY A 54 12.38 16.50 8.68
C GLY A 54 11.57 16.21 7.42
N PHE A 55 11.14 14.96 7.25
CA PHE A 55 10.42 14.49 6.06
C PHE A 55 8.90 14.41 6.30
N GLN A 56 8.12 14.68 5.27
CA GLN A 56 6.68 14.53 5.23
C GLN A 56 6.30 13.47 4.19
N TYR A 57 5.24 12.73 4.47
CA TYR A 57 4.70 11.72 3.56
C TYR A 57 3.38 12.21 2.98
N GLY A 58 3.20 12.03 1.68
CA GLY A 58 1.98 12.40 0.97
C GLY A 58 1.48 11.27 0.07
N PHE A 59 0.21 11.35 -0.28
CA PHE A 59 -0.45 10.40 -1.19
C PHE A 59 -1.01 11.13 -2.39
N ALA A 60 -0.83 10.56 -3.57
CA ALA A 60 -1.44 11.02 -4.83
C ALA A 60 -2.01 9.83 -5.60
N PHE A 61 -2.93 10.10 -6.53
CA PHE A 61 -3.30 9.15 -7.56
C PHE A 61 -2.53 9.45 -8.83
N ASP A 62 -1.95 8.40 -9.43
CA ASP A 62 -1.13 8.50 -10.62
C ASP A 62 -1.44 7.31 -11.54
N ASP A 63 -1.55 7.55 -12.85
CA ASP A 63 -1.72 6.50 -13.84
C ASP A 63 -0.38 5.98 -14.40
N GLN A 64 0.72 6.70 -14.15
CA GLN A 64 2.06 6.32 -14.56
C GLN A 64 2.74 5.43 -13.52
N LEU A 65 3.59 4.53 -14.02
CA LEU A 65 4.55 3.77 -13.23
C LEU A 65 5.94 4.17 -13.73
N ASN A 66 6.78 4.67 -12.84
CA ASN A 66 8.15 5.05 -13.15
C ASN A 66 9.09 3.85 -12.90
N ASP A 67 10.25 3.86 -13.54
CA ASP A 67 11.22 2.75 -13.43
C ASP A 67 11.79 2.58 -12.01
N ASP A 68 11.84 3.67 -11.24
CA ASP A 68 12.37 3.69 -9.87
C ASP A 68 11.27 3.42 -8.81
N ASP A 69 10.01 3.22 -9.23
CA ASP A 69 8.90 3.00 -8.30
C ASP A 69 8.97 1.60 -7.66
N THR A 70 8.85 1.56 -6.33
CA THR A 70 8.59 0.29 -5.63
C THR A 70 7.10 -0.03 -5.66
N ARG A 71 6.73 -1.13 -6.32
CA ARG A 71 5.34 -1.58 -6.47
C ARG A 71 4.90 -2.52 -5.34
N ILE A 72 3.72 -2.26 -4.79
CA ILE A 72 3.04 -3.08 -3.79
C ILE A 72 1.61 -3.35 -4.26
N ASP A 73 1.28 -4.61 -4.52
CA ASP A 73 -0.06 -5.04 -4.93
C ASP A 73 -0.80 -5.66 -3.74
N ARG A 74 -2.06 -5.26 -3.55
CA ARG A 74 -2.93 -5.82 -2.53
C ARG A 74 -4.40 -5.67 -2.90
N ASP A 75 -5.16 -6.76 -2.75
CA ASP A 75 -6.63 -6.75 -2.88
C ASP A 75 -7.12 -6.10 -4.19
N GLY A 76 -6.36 -6.27 -5.29
CA GLY A 76 -6.68 -5.71 -6.62
C GLY A 76 -6.26 -4.25 -6.84
N VAL A 77 -5.65 -3.62 -5.83
CA VAL A 77 -5.12 -2.25 -5.89
C VAL A 77 -3.60 -2.28 -5.94
N THR A 78 -3.02 -1.36 -6.72
CA THR A 78 -1.58 -1.15 -6.79
C THR A 78 -1.22 0.16 -6.08
N MET A 79 -0.25 0.08 -5.17
CA MET A 79 0.44 1.23 -4.60
C MET A 79 1.88 1.27 -5.11
N VAL A 80 2.36 2.48 -5.37
CA VAL A 80 3.75 2.76 -5.79
C VAL A 80 4.40 3.68 -4.77
N ILE A 81 5.68 3.50 -4.53
CA ILE A 81 6.47 4.33 -3.61
C ILE A 81 7.60 4.95 -4.44
N ASP A 82 7.65 6.28 -4.43
CA ASP A 82 8.75 7.04 -5.05
C ASP A 82 10.05 6.82 -4.25
N ALA A 83 11.18 6.72 -4.97
CA ALA A 83 12.50 6.47 -4.39
C ALA A 83 13.19 7.75 -3.91
#